data_AF-A0AAV0C888-F1
#
_entry.id   AF-A0AAV0C888-F1
#
_cell.length_a   1.000
_cell.length_b   1.000
_cell.length_c   1.000
_cell.angle_alpha   90.00
_cell.angle_beta   90.00
_cell.angle_gamma   90.00
#
_symmetry.space_group_name_H-M   'P 1'
#
loop_
_entity.id
_entity.type
_entity.pdbx_description
1 polymer ?
#
loop_
_entity_poly.entity_id
_entity_poly.type
_entity_poly.pdbx_seq_one_letter_code
_entity_poly.pdbx_strand_id
1 'polypeptide(L)'
;MGGVKGVVLDASILLGVSVGGGHSGSPTSLLPGAEYLLRGLRHSKVPAGISYEEGLSTAEVNLLQDKVKLYSFDSFFLRSGKAADLVHEVSMAWGDKEGSFMYIVSDYKKDPFLGLDSTKWITVILRHPGQESKDDIIFASTSKIPRTIFINKVEEVPFIICLFNKKSMGKDVLIVGYLMKPSRGEDFAKRGAFPWNPTQNGLIFVPITYELPISSQVENIDGLLLKATDEIVSAEMNSSSEFTNRILFTKGMQELLRWTEQINCPVIDPCSNIYSILDRLKIQQLLLGLENLNSEGQSKIRGPHFLKLSCFGESQLEKRLVEAKLSLPTIVKPQVACGVADAHHMAIVFKVDDFKDLNIPLPVVVQEYVDHSSTLYKFYVVGKKVFYAIKKSTPNGDTLMKLSEGNELKPLLFDSLQSLPMDKENTQSGDIKSKSCGTNKVINLQLVTDAANWLRSTLDLTILGFDVVIQDGTGDHVIVDVNYLPSFKEVPDDIAMPAFWEAIRDKLDQAKTMAT
;
A
#
# COMPACT_ATOMS: atom_id res chain seq x y z
N MET A 1 3.00 30.55 11.52
CA MET A 1 4.17 29.64 11.40
C MET A 1 3.78 28.61 10.35
N GLY A 2 4.43 28.61 9.19
CA GLY A 2 4.14 27.65 8.13
C GLY A 2 5.19 26.54 8.11
N GLY A 3 4.80 25.35 7.65
CA GLY A 3 5.70 24.23 7.40
C GLY A 3 6.64 24.46 6.20
N VAL A 4 7.21 23.37 5.69
CA VAL A 4 8.00 23.32 4.46
C VAL A 4 7.11 23.70 3.28
N LYS A 5 7.41 24.83 2.67
CA LYS A 5 6.67 25.37 1.53
C LYS A 5 7.15 24.78 0.20
N GLY A 6 8.41 24.41 0.11
CA GLY A 6 9.01 23.85 -1.09
C GLY A 6 10.44 23.39 -0.82
N VAL A 7 10.93 22.48 -1.64
CA VAL A 7 12.24 21.85 -1.51
C VAL A 7 13.03 22.07 -2.79
N VAL A 8 14.21 22.67 -2.68
CA VAL A 8 15.15 22.81 -3.79
C VAL A 8 16.32 21.86 -3.58
N LEU A 9 16.54 20.98 -4.55
CA LEU A 9 17.63 20.02 -4.56
C LEU A 9 18.76 20.58 -5.42
N ASP A 10 19.93 20.82 -4.83
CA ASP A 10 21.11 21.17 -5.61
C ASP A 10 21.62 19.96 -6.40
N ALA A 11 22.14 20.20 -7.60
CA ALA A 11 22.74 19.16 -8.42
C ALA A 11 23.80 18.32 -7.69
N SER A 12 24.51 18.89 -6.71
CA SER A 12 25.52 18.19 -5.90
C SER A 12 24.98 16.99 -5.11
N ILE A 13 23.68 16.96 -4.78
CA ILE A 13 23.07 15.82 -4.06
C ILE A 13 22.39 14.83 -5.00
N LEU A 14 22.40 15.10 -6.31
CA LEU A 14 21.80 14.27 -7.33
C LEU A 14 22.83 13.58 -8.22
N LEU A 15 23.94 14.24 -8.57
CA LEU A 15 24.94 13.74 -9.52
C LEU A 15 26.09 13.01 -8.83
N GLY A 16 26.40 11.78 -9.28
CA GLY A 16 27.49 10.97 -8.71
C GLY A 16 28.79 11.04 -9.52
N VAL A 17 29.95 11.05 -8.86
CA VAL A 17 31.26 11.03 -9.54
C VAL A 17 31.53 9.61 -10.10
N SER A 18 31.88 9.50 -11.38
CA SER A 18 32.22 8.21 -12.02
C SER A 18 33.49 7.60 -11.39
N VAL A 19 33.35 6.46 -10.72
CA VAL A 19 34.47 5.70 -10.16
C VAL A 19 35.01 4.76 -11.26
N GLY A 20 35.81 5.31 -12.17
CA GLY A 20 36.42 4.53 -13.25
C GLY A 20 37.19 5.35 -14.27
N GLY A 21 38.45 5.66 -13.96
CA GLY A 21 39.52 5.92 -14.95
C GLY A 21 39.65 7.35 -15.50
N GLY A 22 40.69 8.07 -15.05
CA GLY A 22 41.28 9.22 -15.75
C GLY A 22 40.51 10.54 -15.65
N HIS A 23 41.25 11.65 -15.54
CA HIS A 23 40.74 13.02 -15.45
C HIS A 23 39.97 13.48 -16.72
N SER A 24 38.78 12.93 -16.97
CA SER A 24 37.80 13.42 -17.98
C SER A 24 36.39 12.81 -17.88
N GLY A 25 36.06 12.03 -16.82
CA GLY A 25 34.76 11.38 -16.70
C GLY A 25 33.68 12.26 -16.05
N SER A 26 32.79 12.86 -16.84
CA SER A 26 31.57 13.52 -16.36
C SER A 26 30.64 12.54 -15.61
N PRO A 27 30.03 12.92 -14.48
CA PRO A 27 28.89 12.23 -13.88
C PRO A 27 27.80 11.91 -14.90
N THR A 28 27.56 10.63 -15.20
CA THR A 28 26.41 10.20 -16.04
C THR A 28 25.38 9.39 -15.26
N SER A 29 25.52 9.27 -13.94
CA SER A 29 24.58 8.55 -13.08
C SER A 29 24.17 9.37 -11.87
N LEU A 30 22.97 9.07 -11.36
CA LEU A 30 22.51 9.64 -10.11
C LEU A 30 23.27 9.04 -8.91
N LEU A 31 23.38 9.82 -7.84
CA LEU A 31 23.84 9.33 -6.54
C LEU A 31 22.90 8.24 -6.00
N PRO A 32 23.42 7.28 -5.21
CA PRO A 32 22.57 6.38 -4.42
C PRO A 32 21.56 7.20 -3.58
N GLY A 33 20.31 6.72 -3.51
CA GLY A 33 19.24 7.40 -2.78
C GLY A 33 18.57 8.59 -3.51
N ALA A 34 19.21 9.18 -4.52
CA ALA A 34 18.64 10.31 -5.25
C ALA A 34 17.32 9.94 -5.95
N GLU A 35 17.28 8.79 -6.63
CA GLU A 35 16.05 8.32 -7.28
C GLU A 35 14.91 8.06 -6.26
N TYR A 36 15.25 7.56 -5.07
CA TYR A 36 14.29 7.38 -3.98
C TYR A 36 13.68 8.71 -3.54
N LEU A 37 14.51 9.74 -3.34
CA LEU A 37 14.05 11.07 -2.95
C LEU A 37 13.19 11.73 -4.03
N LEU A 38 13.62 11.69 -5.30
CA LEU A 38 12.86 12.26 -6.42
C LEU A 38 11.48 11.62 -6.54
N ARG A 39 11.39 10.29 -6.41
CA ARG A 39 10.12 9.54 -6.42
C ARG A 39 9.21 9.94 -5.26
N GLY A 40 9.77 10.10 -4.06
CA GLY A 40 9.03 10.55 -2.87
C GLY A 40 8.47 11.96 -3.03
N LEU A 41 9.31 12.91 -3.45
CA LEU A 41 8.92 14.32 -3.61
C LEU A 41 7.79 14.51 -4.62
N ARG A 42 7.80 13.76 -5.74
CA ARG A 42 6.79 13.81 -6.81
C ARG A 42 5.35 13.77 -6.29
N HIS A 43 5.10 12.97 -5.26
CA HIS A 43 3.77 12.69 -4.74
C HIS A 43 3.56 13.19 -3.30
N SER A 44 4.54 13.93 -2.77
CA SER A 44 4.55 14.43 -1.39
C SER A 44 3.60 15.61 -1.11
N LYS A 45 3.05 16.24 -2.16
CA LYS A 45 2.38 17.56 -2.14
C LYS A 45 3.27 18.73 -1.71
N VAL A 46 4.59 18.54 -1.68
CA VAL A 46 5.57 19.61 -1.47
C VAL A 46 6.12 20.02 -2.83
N PRO A 47 6.00 21.30 -3.24
CA PRO A 47 6.69 21.82 -4.43
C PRO A 47 8.18 21.48 -4.40
N ALA A 48 8.70 20.99 -5.52
CA ALA A 48 10.07 20.55 -5.62
C ALA A 48 10.72 21.10 -6.88
N GLY A 49 12.00 21.49 -6.76
CA GLY A 49 12.78 21.95 -7.90
C GLY A 49 14.24 21.51 -7.79
N ILE A 50 14.92 21.52 -8.92
CA ILE A 50 16.33 21.16 -9.04
C ILE A 50 17.11 22.42 -9.42
N SER A 51 18.11 22.78 -8.62
CA SER A 51 19.03 23.87 -8.92
C SER A 51 20.37 23.38 -9.43
N TYR A 52 20.97 24.14 -10.35
CA TYR A 52 22.34 23.93 -10.81
C TYR A 52 22.97 25.25 -11.25
N GLU A 53 24.30 25.28 -11.21
CA GLU A 53 25.12 26.45 -11.53
C GLU A 53 25.80 26.32 -12.89
N GLU A 54 26.37 27.43 -13.36
CA GLU A 54 27.28 27.44 -14.50
C GLU A 54 28.53 26.58 -14.18
N GLY A 55 28.86 25.62 -15.05
CA GLY A 55 30.03 24.74 -14.89
C GLY A 55 29.75 23.24 -14.99
N LEU A 56 28.49 22.81 -14.99
CA LEU A 56 28.13 21.42 -15.30
C LEU A 56 28.31 21.13 -16.80
N SER A 57 28.69 19.89 -17.12
CA SER A 57 28.77 19.42 -18.50
C SER A 57 27.38 19.28 -19.13
N THR A 58 27.32 19.30 -20.47
CA THR A 58 26.06 19.12 -21.21
C THR A 58 25.36 17.80 -20.85
N ALA A 59 26.12 16.73 -20.57
CA ALA A 59 25.56 15.43 -20.19
C ALA A 59 24.86 15.49 -18.81
N GLU A 60 25.48 16.16 -17.84
CA GLU A 60 24.91 16.36 -16.51
C GLU A 60 23.66 17.22 -16.56
N VAL A 61 23.69 18.32 -17.30
CA VAL A 61 22.53 19.20 -17.47
C VAL A 61 21.38 18.45 -18.13
N ASN A 62 21.66 17.64 -19.17
CA ASN A 62 20.64 16.82 -19.82
C ASN A 62 20.02 15.81 -18.84
N LEU A 63 20.84 15.12 -18.04
CA LEU A 63 20.35 14.17 -17.03
C LEU A 63 19.44 14.87 -16.01
N LEU A 64 19.83 16.03 -15.49
CA LEU A 64 19.00 16.81 -14.56
C LEU A 64 17.70 17.25 -15.23
N GLN A 65 17.76 17.77 -16.45
CA GLN A 65 16.57 18.21 -17.19
C GLN A 65 15.61 17.05 -17.51
N ASP A 66 16.13 15.86 -17.79
CA ASP A 66 15.32 14.67 -17.98
C ASP A 66 14.58 14.28 -16.69
N LYS A 67 15.25 14.41 -15.54
CA LYS A 67 14.63 14.18 -14.22
C LYS A 67 13.60 15.26 -13.86
N VAL A 68 13.91 16.53 -14.13
CA VAL A 68 12.95 17.65 -14.00
C VAL A 68 11.68 17.36 -14.79
N LYS A 69 11.80 16.95 -16.05
CA LYS A 69 10.64 16.58 -16.90
C LYS A 69 9.90 15.35 -16.37
N LEU A 70 10.63 14.28 -16.06
CA LEU A 70 10.06 13.00 -15.60
C LEU A 70 9.24 13.15 -14.31
N TYR A 71 9.72 13.99 -13.40
CA TYR A 71 9.12 14.23 -12.09
C TYR A 71 8.24 15.48 -12.03
N SER A 72 8.19 16.27 -13.12
CA SER A 72 7.44 17.53 -13.21
C SER A 72 7.86 18.55 -12.14
N PHE A 73 9.17 18.68 -11.96
CA PHE A 73 9.78 19.65 -11.03
C PHE A 73 10.11 20.96 -11.73
N ASP A 74 10.35 21.99 -10.94
CA ASP A 74 10.91 23.25 -11.43
C ASP A 74 12.43 23.14 -11.62
N SER A 75 12.98 23.97 -12.50
CA SER A 75 14.41 24.03 -12.77
C SER A 75 14.92 25.43 -12.49
N PHE A 76 15.96 25.53 -11.66
CA PHE A 76 16.53 26.80 -11.22
C PHE A 76 18.00 26.91 -11.66
N PHE A 77 18.28 27.74 -12.65
CA PHE A 77 19.65 27.98 -13.12
C PHE A 77 20.28 29.16 -12.37
N LEU A 78 21.32 28.90 -11.57
CA LEU A 78 21.95 29.88 -10.70
C LEU A 78 23.19 30.48 -11.39
N ARG A 79 23.09 31.72 -11.87
CA ARG A 79 24.15 32.40 -12.64
C ARG A 79 25.35 32.79 -11.80
N SER A 80 25.16 33.29 -10.58
CA SER A 80 26.26 33.76 -9.73
C SER A 80 26.64 32.78 -8.61
N GLY A 81 25.93 31.64 -8.49
CA GLY A 81 26.12 30.67 -7.40
C GLY A 81 25.83 31.24 -6.00
N LYS A 82 25.13 32.38 -5.92
CA LYS A 82 24.83 33.06 -4.66
C LYS A 82 23.42 32.74 -4.17
N ALA A 83 23.27 32.73 -2.85
CA ALA A 83 21.97 32.60 -2.19
C ALA A 83 20.90 33.58 -2.68
N ALA A 84 21.29 34.81 -3.06
CA ALA A 84 20.34 35.83 -3.55
C ALA A 84 19.67 35.44 -4.87
N ASP A 85 20.41 34.82 -5.79
CA ASP A 85 19.86 34.36 -7.08
C ASP A 85 18.86 33.23 -6.84
N LEU A 86 19.20 32.28 -5.97
CA LEU A 86 18.30 31.19 -5.59
C LEU A 86 16.99 31.72 -5.00
N VAL A 87 17.08 32.64 -4.04
CA VAL A 87 15.90 33.25 -3.41
C VAL A 87 15.05 33.97 -4.44
N HIS A 88 15.66 34.71 -5.37
CA HIS A 88 14.96 35.43 -6.42
C HIS A 88 14.22 34.48 -7.39
N GLU A 89 14.93 33.51 -7.98
CA GLU A 89 14.36 32.55 -8.93
C GLU A 89 13.21 31.74 -8.31
N VAL A 90 13.39 31.30 -7.07
CA VAL A 90 12.38 30.50 -6.36
C VAL A 90 11.18 31.35 -5.95
N SER A 91 11.39 32.61 -5.53
CA SER A 91 10.29 33.55 -5.27
C SER A 91 9.49 33.84 -6.54
N MET A 92 10.15 33.96 -7.70
CA MET A 92 9.47 34.14 -8.98
C MET A 92 8.61 32.93 -9.37
N ALA A 93 9.09 31.71 -9.13
CA ALA A 93 8.34 30.49 -9.47
C ALA A 93 7.23 30.16 -8.46
N TRP A 94 7.51 30.27 -7.16
CA TRP A 94 6.64 29.76 -6.08
C TRP A 94 5.98 30.85 -5.23
N GLY A 95 6.31 32.12 -5.48
CA GLY A 95 5.83 33.30 -4.75
C GLY A 95 6.37 33.42 -3.31
N ASP A 96 5.97 34.49 -2.63
CA ASP A 96 6.26 34.74 -1.21
C ASP A 96 5.03 34.44 -0.35
N LYS A 97 4.87 33.17 0.03
CA LYS A 97 3.77 32.71 0.91
C LYS A 97 4.33 32.38 2.28
N GLU A 98 3.48 32.29 3.29
CA GLU A 98 3.89 31.90 4.64
C GLU A 98 4.49 30.47 4.67
N GLY A 99 5.62 30.29 5.37
CA GLY A 99 6.36 29.03 5.47
C GLY A 99 7.87 29.19 5.29
N SER A 100 8.57 28.06 5.20
CA SER A 100 10.02 28.00 4.99
C SER A 100 10.35 27.14 3.77
N PHE A 101 11.27 27.59 2.93
CA PHE A 101 11.85 26.77 1.86
C PHE A 101 13.03 25.97 2.41
N MET A 102 13.23 24.77 1.87
CA MET A 102 14.33 23.90 2.24
C MET A 102 15.29 23.76 1.05
N TYR A 103 16.56 24.07 1.25
CA TYR A 103 17.61 23.90 0.25
C TYR A 103 18.52 22.74 0.66
N ILE A 104 18.69 21.77 -0.23
CA ILE A 104 19.46 20.56 0.05
C ILE A 104 20.71 20.55 -0.82
N VAL A 105 21.88 20.55 -0.19
CA VAL A 105 23.18 20.74 -0.86
C VAL A 105 24.24 19.86 -0.23
N SER A 106 25.27 19.47 -0.98
CA SER A 106 26.41 18.77 -0.41
C SER A 106 27.34 19.73 0.34
N ASP A 107 27.99 19.23 1.38
CA ASP A 107 28.89 19.98 2.26
C ASP A 107 30.13 20.59 1.57
N TYR A 108 30.61 20.07 0.43
CA TYR A 108 31.65 20.77 -0.34
C TYR A 108 31.15 22.07 -1.00
N LYS A 109 29.83 22.21 -1.16
CA LYS A 109 29.18 23.43 -1.66
C LYS A 109 28.50 24.25 -0.55
N LYS A 110 28.90 24.08 0.72
CA LYS A 110 28.26 24.81 1.84
C LYS A 110 28.58 26.31 1.86
N ASP A 111 29.77 26.72 1.41
CA ASP A 111 30.28 28.08 1.60
C ASP A 111 29.55 29.18 0.81
N PRO A 112 29.05 28.97 -0.44
CA PRO A 112 28.31 29.98 -1.19
C PRO A 112 26.92 30.33 -0.64
N PHE A 113 26.36 29.50 0.25
CA PHE A 113 24.96 29.60 0.70
C PHE A 113 24.76 29.95 2.18
N LEU A 114 25.84 30.30 2.90
CA LEU A 114 25.78 30.88 4.25
C LEU A 114 24.93 32.16 4.34
N GLY A 115 24.66 32.83 3.20
CA GLY A 115 23.79 34.01 3.13
C GLY A 115 22.29 33.75 3.38
N LEU A 116 21.85 32.47 3.33
CA LEU A 116 20.47 32.08 3.62
C LEU A 116 20.08 32.27 5.09
N ASP A 117 21.05 32.43 6.00
CA ASP A 117 20.81 32.64 7.43
C ASP A 117 19.95 33.87 7.75
N SER A 118 20.02 34.89 6.88
CA SER A 118 19.21 36.11 6.95
C SER A 118 17.76 35.91 6.50
N THR A 119 17.42 34.74 5.95
CA THR A 119 16.11 34.42 5.38
C THR A 119 15.33 33.40 6.26
N LYS A 120 14.13 33.02 5.82
CA LYS A 120 13.33 31.92 6.42
C LYS A 120 13.70 30.54 5.88
N TRP A 121 14.77 30.43 5.09
CA TRP A 121 15.19 29.17 4.50
C TRP A 121 15.84 28.24 5.53
N ILE A 122 15.75 26.95 5.25
CA ILE A 122 16.41 25.87 5.98
C ILE A 122 17.40 25.24 5.02
N THR A 123 18.65 25.10 5.45
CA THR A 123 19.69 24.44 4.67
C THR A 123 19.91 23.04 5.21
N VAL A 124 19.74 22.02 4.36
CA VAL A 124 20.05 20.63 4.67
C VAL A 124 21.33 20.25 3.95
N ILE A 125 22.35 19.88 4.69
CA ILE A 125 23.69 19.63 4.18
C ILE A 125 23.97 18.13 4.18
N LEU A 126 24.13 17.54 2.99
CA LEU A 126 24.58 16.17 2.82
C LEU A 126 26.09 16.08 3.01
N ARG A 127 26.51 15.32 4.04
CA ARG A 127 27.93 15.11 4.35
C ARG A 127 28.61 14.22 3.34
N HIS A 128 29.90 14.45 3.11
CA HIS A 128 30.74 13.51 2.39
C HIS A 128 30.85 12.17 3.14
N PRO A 129 30.97 11.05 2.41
CA PRO A 129 31.33 9.77 3.01
C PRO A 129 32.59 9.89 3.89
N GLY A 130 32.53 9.38 5.12
CA GLY A 130 33.63 9.42 6.08
C GLY A 130 33.61 10.59 7.08
N GLN A 131 32.68 11.54 6.96
CA GLN A 131 32.40 12.56 8.00
C GLN A 131 31.08 12.28 8.73
N GLU A 132 30.64 11.03 8.74
CA GLU A 132 29.38 10.62 9.34
C GLU A 132 29.38 10.88 10.84
N SER A 133 28.32 11.53 11.33
CA SER A 133 28.09 11.75 12.76
C SER A 133 26.87 10.94 13.19
N LYS A 134 26.99 10.24 14.32
CA LYS A 134 25.89 9.49 14.96
C LYS A 134 24.96 10.38 15.77
N ASP A 135 25.39 11.59 16.11
CA ASP A 135 24.70 12.48 17.06
C ASP A 135 23.66 13.40 16.41
N ASP A 136 23.52 13.39 15.07
CA ASP A 136 22.80 14.46 14.35
C ASP A 136 21.42 14.12 13.78
N ILE A 137 20.87 12.93 14.04
CA ILE A 137 19.41 12.69 13.88
C ILE A 137 18.67 13.09 15.17
N ILE A 138 19.20 14.07 15.90
CA ILE A 138 18.56 14.65 17.09
C ILE A 138 17.81 15.92 16.66
N PHE A 139 17.08 15.85 15.54
CA PHE A 139 16.07 16.86 15.25
C PHE A 139 14.90 16.73 16.23
N ALA A 140 14.63 15.55 16.78
CA ALA A 140 13.46 15.29 17.63
C ALA A 140 13.46 16.05 18.97
N SER A 141 14.61 16.11 19.66
CA SER A 141 14.67 16.56 21.07
C SER A 141 14.96 18.06 21.26
N THR A 142 15.28 18.78 20.18
CA THR A 142 15.58 20.22 20.25
C THR A 142 14.30 21.05 20.23
N SER A 143 14.16 21.97 21.20
CA SER A 143 12.99 22.86 21.31
C SER A 143 12.90 23.91 20.20
N LYS A 144 13.99 24.17 19.50
CA LYS A 144 14.08 25.09 18.35
C LYS A 144 14.47 24.33 17.10
N ILE A 145 13.87 24.71 15.97
CA ILE A 145 14.25 24.18 14.67
C ILE A 145 15.56 24.84 14.22
N PRO A 146 16.65 24.08 14.03
CA PRO A 146 17.89 24.64 13.51
C PRO A 146 17.70 25.09 12.06
N ARG A 147 18.37 26.19 11.67
CA ARG A 147 18.40 26.67 10.29
C ARG A 147 19.24 25.78 9.37
N THR A 148 20.25 25.13 9.94
CA THR A 148 21.14 24.23 9.23
C THR A 148 21.03 22.84 9.84
N ILE A 149 20.74 21.85 9.01
CA ILE A 149 20.59 20.44 9.37
C ILE A 149 21.62 19.66 8.58
N PHE A 150 22.31 18.72 9.21
CA PHE A 150 23.24 17.84 8.52
C PHE A 150 22.64 16.44 8.41
N ILE A 151 22.78 15.83 7.24
CA ILE A 151 22.35 14.46 6.96
C ILE A 151 23.54 13.66 6.43
N ASN A 152 23.56 12.36 6.70
CA ASN A 152 24.58 11.45 6.20
C ASN A 152 24.13 10.79 4.89
N LYS A 153 22.83 10.59 4.72
CA LYS A 153 22.19 9.96 3.56
C LYS A 153 21.04 10.80 3.02
N VAL A 154 20.85 10.78 1.70
CA VAL A 154 19.75 11.49 1.02
C VAL A 154 18.38 10.94 1.45
N GLU A 155 18.33 9.66 1.82
CA GLU A 155 17.16 8.97 2.34
C GLU A 155 16.62 9.58 3.65
N GLU A 156 17.39 10.40 4.37
CA GLU A 156 16.95 11.09 5.60
C GLU A 156 16.02 12.28 5.31
N VAL A 157 16.06 12.84 4.09
CA VAL A 157 15.33 14.06 3.71
C VAL A 157 13.81 13.97 3.97
N PRO A 158 13.09 12.88 3.60
CA PRO A 158 11.66 12.76 3.88
C PRO A 158 11.32 12.92 5.36
N PHE A 159 12.13 12.33 6.25
CA PHE A 159 11.95 12.47 7.70
C PHE A 159 12.18 13.90 8.16
N ILE A 160 13.22 14.57 7.68
CA ILE A 160 13.51 15.97 8.01
C ILE A 160 12.34 16.89 7.63
N ILE A 161 11.76 16.72 6.44
CA ILE A 161 10.59 17.48 5.98
C ILE A 161 9.39 17.23 6.91
N CYS A 162 9.08 15.96 7.19
CA CYS A 162 7.93 15.58 8.02
C CYS A 162 8.06 16.10 9.46
N LEU A 163 9.26 15.96 10.06
CA LEU A 163 9.54 16.46 11.40
C LEU A 163 9.47 17.98 11.48
N PHE A 164 9.99 18.69 10.48
CA PHE A 164 9.87 20.15 10.39
C PHE A 164 8.40 20.58 10.38
N ASN A 165 7.59 19.90 9.57
CA ASN A 165 6.16 20.16 9.45
C ASN A 165 5.42 19.93 10.76
N LYS A 166 5.68 18.80 11.45
CA LYS A 166 5.11 18.52 12.77
C LYS A 166 5.47 19.61 13.78
N LYS A 167 6.75 19.99 13.88
CA LYS A 167 7.18 21.05 14.82
C LYS A 167 6.56 22.41 14.51
N SER A 168 6.37 22.74 13.23
CA SER A 168 5.82 24.03 12.81
C SER A 168 4.31 24.16 13.02
N MET A 169 3.58 23.04 12.97
CA MET A 169 2.11 23.02 13.01
C MET A 169 1.52 22.59 14.35
N GLY A 170 2.33 22.09 15.28
CA GLY A 170 1.94 21.87 16.68
C GLY A 170 1.54 20.43 17.02
N LYS A 171 1.01 20.24 18.24
CA LYS A 171 0.82 18.93 18.87
C LYS A 171 -0.29 18.06 18.25
N ASP A 172 -1.22 18.66 17.51
CA ASP A 172 -2.34 17.94 16.89
C ASP A 172 -1.94 17.18 15.62
N VAL A 173 -0.71 17.42 15.14
CA VAL A 173 -0.15 16.78 13.95
C VAL A 173 0.60 15.50 14.34
N LEU A 174 0.27 14.41 13.64
CA LEU A 174 0.86 13.09 13.84
C LEU A 174 1.62 12.65 12.59
N ILE A 175 2.82 12.10 12.78
CA ILE A 175 3.60 11.47 11.73
C ILE A 175 3.29 9.97 11.77
N VAL A 176 2.82 9.46 10.65
CA VAL A 176 2.56 8.04 10.42
C VAL A 176 3.69 7.49 9.56
N GLY A 177 4.52 6.63 10.15
CA GLY A 177 5.46 5.82 9.37
C GLY A 177 4.69 4.82 8.54
N TYR A 178 5.10 4.53 7.31
CA TYR A 178 4.50 3.44 6.54
C TYR A 178 5.52 2.49 5.94
N LEU A 179 5.19 1.19 5.95
CA LEU A 179 5.97 0.14 5.31
C LEU A 179 5.06 -0.75 4.44
N MET A 180 5.42 -0.84 3.16
CA MET A 180 4.78 -1.69 2.15
C MET A 180 5.69 -1.85 0.94
N LYS A 181 5.38 -2.79 0.05
CA LYS A 181 6.13 -2.97 -1.21
C LYS A 181 6.22 -1.63 -1.98
N PRO A 182 7.39 -1.26 -2.54
CA PRO A 182 7.58 0.06 -3.16
C PRO A 182 6.54 0.44 -4.22
N SER A 183 6.13 -0.51 -5.07
CA SER A 183 5.10 -0.28 -6.09
C SER A 183 3.74 0.05 -5.49
N ARG A 184 3.37 -0.56 -4.37
CA ARG A 184 2.11 -0.26 -3.65
C ARG A 184 2.21 1.11 -2.98
N GLY A 185 3.35 1.42 -2.34
CA GLY A 185 3.59 2.73 -1.75
C GLY A 185 3.45 3.86 -2.78
N GLU A 186 4.03 3.66 -3.97
CA GLU A 186 3.93 4.60 -5.09
C GLU A 186 2.49 4.75 -5.61
N ASP A 187 1.74 3.64 -5.72
CA ASP A 187 0.32 3.68 -6.12
C ASP A 187 -0.54 4.50 -5.13
N PHE A 188 -0.35 4.31 -3.83
CA PHE A 188 -1.05 5.10 -2.81
C PHE A 188 -0.61 6.57 -2.81
N ALA A 189 0.69 6.83 -2.96
CA ALA A 189 1.23 8.19 -3.03
C ALA A 189 0.70 8.95 -4.25
N LYS A 190 0.62 8.31 -5.43
CA LYS A 190 0.02 8.88 -6.66
C LYS A 190 -1.39 9.38 -6.45
N ARG A 191 -2.18 8.66 -5.65
CA ARG A 191 -3.56 9.02 -5.27
C ARG A 191 -3.62 10.11 -4.19
N GLY A 192 -2.47 10.52 -3.65
CA GLY A 192 -2.33 11.54 -2.63
C GLY A 192 -2.45 11.03 -1.20
N ALA A 193 -2.36 9.72 -0.95
CA ALA A 193 -2.56 9.11 0.36
C ALA A 193 -1.46 9.48 1.37
N PHE A 194 -0.23 9.67 0.89
CA PHE A 194 0.97 9.86 1.71
C PHE A 194 1.63 11.23 1.54
N PRO A 195 0.96 12.34 1.91
CA PRO A 195 1.58 13.65 1.84
C PRO A 195 2.62 13.84 2.95
N TRP A 196 3.65 14.65 2.65
CA TRP A 196 4.66 15.06 3.64
C TRP A 196 4.25 16.34 4.37
N ASN A 197 3.24 17.05 3.86
CA ASN A 197 2.51 18.12 4.54
C ASN A 197 1.28 17.57 5.26
N PRO A 198 0.86 18.17 6.39
CA PRO A 198 -0.34 17.72 7.11
C PRO A 198 -1.59 17.68 6.23
N THR A 199 -2.32 16.58 6.33
CA THR A 199 -3.66 16.43 5.80
C THR A 199 -4.66 17.30 6.58
N GLN A 200 -5.91 17.36 6.10
CA GLN A 200 -7.02 18.04 6.78
C GLN A 200 -7.31 17.54 8.21
N ASN A 201 -6.85 16.34 8.57
CA ASN A 201 -6.99 15.75 9.91
C ASN A 201 -5.64 15.63 10.64
N GLY A 202 -4.62 16.36 10.19
CA GLY A 202 -3.33 16.50 10.87
C GLY A 202 -2.40 15.30 10.72
N LEU A 203 -2.57 14.43 9.73
CA LEU A 203 -1.64 13.33 9.49
C LEU A 203 -0.56 13.74 8.48
N ILE A 204 0.68 13.37 8.76
CA ILE A 204 1.82 13.39 7.84
C ILE A 204 2.26 11.95 7.63
N PHE A 205 2.67 11.56 6.42
CA PHE A 205 3.12 10.20 6.15
C PHE A 205 4.58 10.18 5.71
N VAL A 206 5.36 9.29 6.31
CA VAL A 206 6.78 9.11 5.97
C VAL A 206 7.09 7.65 5.68
N PRO A 207 7.78 7.32 4.57
CA PRO A 207 8.19 5.94 4.30
C PRO A 207 9.24 5.47 5.32
N ILE A 208 9.03 4.28 5.88
CA ILE A 208 10.07 3.56 6.62
C ILE A 208 10.96 2.83 5.62
N THR A 209 12.27 2.96 5.78
CA THR A 209 13.27 2.32 4.90
C THR A 209 14.31 1.56 5.70
N TYR A 210 14.78 0.43 5.16
CA TYR A 210 15.88 -0.35 5.76
C TYR A 210 17.27 0.26 5.48
N GLU A 211 17.33 1.31 4.65
CA GLU A 211 18.59 2.04 4.37
C GLU A 211 19.03 2.94 5.55
N LEU A 212 18.11 3.22 6.48
CA LEU A 212 18.35 4.01 7.67
C LEU A 212 18.14 3.16 8.94
N PRO A 213 18.77 3.52 10.07
CA PRO A 213 18.53 2.85 11.34
C PRO A 213 17.04 2.87 11.70
N ILE A 214 16.46 1.69 11.94
CA ILE A 214 15.03 1.55 12.26
C ILE A 214 14.68 2.23 13.58
N SER A 215 15.53 2.14 14.60
CA SER A 215 15.30 2.78 15.90
C SER A 215 15.03 4.28 15.77
N SER A 216 15.90 4.99 15.05
CA SER A 216 15.78 6.44 14.83
C SER A 216 14.49 6.81 14.10
N GLN A 217 14.07 6.00 13.12
CA GLN A 217 12.82 6.22 12.40
C GLN A 217 11.60 6.02 13.30
N VAL A 218 11.57 4.93 14.06
CA VAL A 218 10.41 4.56 14.90
C VAL A 218 10.25 5.51 16.09
N GLU A 219 11.34 6.04 16.66
CA GLU A 219 11.30 7.08 17.71
C GLU A 219 10.66 8.40 17.25
N ASN A 220 10.59 8.63 15.94
CA ASN A 220 10.14 9.88 15.33
C ASN A 220 8.73 9.84 14.72
N ILE A 221 8.02 8.72 14.87
CA ILE A 221 6.64 8.55 14.38
C ILE A 221 5.67 8.35 15.55
N ASP A 222 4.40 8.70 15.34
CA ASP A 222 3.31 8.51 16.32
C ASP A 222 2.53 7.21 16.09
N GLY A 223 2.78 6.53 14.96
CA GLY A 223 2.23 5.23 14.64
C GLY A 223 2.74 4.70 13.30
N LEU A 224 2.58 3.40 13.08
CA LEU A 224 3.08 2.68 11.92
C LEU A 224 1.92 2.08 11.12
N LEU A 225 1.72 2.52 9.88
CA LEU A 225 0.86 1.85 8.92
C LEU A 225 1.65 0.76 8.19
N LEU A 226 1.19 -0.48 8.30
CA LEU A 226 1.96 -1.64 7.88
C LEU A 226 1.16 -2.55 6.96
N LYS A 227 1.68 -2.78 5.75
CA LYS A 227 1.20 -3.85 4.87
C LYS A 227 2.02 -5.12 5.10
N ALA A 228 1.87 -5.75 6.27
CA ALA A 228 2.71 -6.86 6.73
C ALA A 228 2.79 -8.02 5.71
N THR A 229 1.72 -8.26 4.95
CA THR A 229 1.66 -9.31 3.92
C THR A 229 2.69 -9.14 2.80
N ASP A 230 3.22 -7.93 2.60
CA ASP A 230 4.26 -7.66 1.59
C ASP A 230 5.66 -8.09 2.04
N GLU A 231 5.85 -8.30 3.36
CA GLU A 231 7.12 -8.67 3.98
C GLU A 231 7.17 -10.15 4.36
N ILE A 232 6.20 -10.96 3.92
CA ILE A 232 6.19 -12.41 4.14
C ILE A 232 7.18 -13.06 3.17
N VAL A 233 8.10 -13.85 3.74
CA VAL A 233 9.07 -14.67 2.99
C VAL A 233 8.51 -16.08 2.76
N SER A 234 7.93 -16.67 3.79
CA SER A 234 7.27 -17.97 3.71
C SER A 234 6.12 -18.08 4.71
N ALA A 235 5.15 -18.93 4.39
CA ALA A 235 4.03 -19.27 5.25
C ALA A 235 3.78 -20.78 5.17
N GLU A 236 3.93 -21.49 6.30
CA GLU A 236 3.74 -22.94 6.36
C GLU A 236 2.37 -23.30 6.95
N MET A 237 1.63 -24.18 6.28
CA MET A 237 0.29 -24.61 6.68
C MET A 237 0.27 -26.10 7.02
N ASN A 238 0.76 -26.49 8.21
CA ASN A 238 0.76 -27.89 8.66
C ASN A 238 -0.37 -28.20 9.65
N SER A 239 -0.85 -29.44 9.71
CA SER A 239 -2.10 -29.84 10.36
C SER A 239 -2.12 -29.88 11.91
N SER A 240 -1.03 -29.56 12.63
CA SER A 240 -0.92 -29.95 14.06
C SER A 240 -0.34 -28.95 15.09
N SER A 241 -0.24 -27.64 14.83
CA SER A 241 0.26 -26.67 15.84
C SER A 241 -0.20 -25.21 15.64
N GLU A 242 0.00 -24.36 16.65
CA GLU A 242 -0.44 -22.96 16.69
C GLU A 242 0.14 -22.11 15.54
N PHE A 243 -0.71 -21.24 14.98
CA PHE A 243 -0.49 -20.51 13.72
C PHE A 243 0.58 -19.41 13.79
N THR A 244 0.89 -18.90 14.99
CA THR A 244 1.76 -17.73 15.21
C THR A 244 3.23 -17.99 14.88
N ASN A 245 3.70 -19.24 14.92
CA ASN A 245 5.09 -19.62 14.65
C ASN A 245 5.39 -19.98 13.19
N ARG A 246 4.49 -19.66 12.25
CA ARG A 246 4.49 -20.25 10.90
C ARG A 246 4.63 -19.27 9.74
N ILE A 247 4.69 -17.97 10.04
CA ILE A 247 4.91 -16.92 9.06
C ILE A 247 6.30 -16.35 9.31
N LEU A 248 7.17 -16.47 8.32
CA LEU A 248 8.49 -15.88 8.36
C LEU A 248 8.44 -14.53 7.64
N PHE A 249 8.66 -13.45 8.39
CA PHE A 249 8.85 -12.11 7.81
C PHE A 249 10.31 -11.86 7.43
N THR A 250 10.55 -10.83 6.61
CA THR A 250 11.92 -10.36 6.32
C THR A 250 12.65 -9.96 7.61
N LYS A 251 13.99 -10.01 7.59
CA LYS A 251 14.82 -9.60 8.74
C LYS A 251 14.55 -8.15 9.16
N GLY A 252 14.38 -7.25 8.18
CA GLY A 252 14.08 -5.84 8.44
C GLY A 252 12.72 -5.66 9.11
N MET A 253 11.72 -6.41 8.68
CA MET A 253 10.39 -6.38 9.28
C MET A 253 10.39 -6.92 10.73
N GLN A 254 11.15 -7.99 11.00
CA GLN A 254 11.33 -8.50 12.36
C GLN A 254 12.00 -7.47 13.28
N GLU A 255 13.01 -6.77 12.78
CA GLU A 255 13.66 -5.68 13.53
C GLU A 255 12.69 -4.52 13.80
N LEU A 256 11.90 -4.12 12.81
CA LEU A 256 10.88 -3.08 12.93
C LEU A 256 9.85 -3.43 14.00
N LEU A 257 9.28 -4.64 13.95
CA LEU A 257 8.30 -5.09 14.93
C LEU A 257 8.87 -5.07 16.36
N ARG A 258 10.11 -5.56 16.55
CA ARG A 258 10.78 -5.54 17.85
C ARG A 258 10.91 -4.11 18.41
N TRP A 259 11.31 -3.15 17.57
CA TRP A 259 11.42 -1.75 17.99
C TRP A 259 10.05 -1.14 18.30
N THR A 260 9.03 -1.41 17.49
CA THR A 260 7.68 -0.90 17.75
C THR A 260 7.11 -1.42 19.07
N GLU A 261 7.36 -2.69 19.42
CA GLU A 261 6.98 -3.26 20.70
C GLU A 261 7.77 -2.61 21.86
N GLN A 262 9.09 -2.45 21.70
CA GLN A 262 9.96 -1.89 22.74
C GLN A 262 9.57 -0.46 23.14
N ILE A 263 9.18 0.38 22.18
CA ILE A 263 8.77 1.77 22.44
C ILE A 263 7.25 1.97 22.50
N ASN A 264 6.48 0.88 22.44
CA ASN A 264 5.02 0.89 22.43
C ASN A 264 4.40 1.78 21.33
N CYS A 265 4.99 1.74 20.12
CA CYS A 265 4.50 2.46 18.95
C CYS A 265 3.26 1.75 18.36
N PRO A 266 2.11 2.44 18.20
CA PRO A 266 0.90 1.84 17.64
C PRO A 266 1.10 1.33 16.20
N VAL A 267 0.75 0.08 15.93
CA VAL A 267 0.81 -0.54 14.58
C VAL A 267 -0.59 -0.71 14.00
N ILE A 268 -0.77 -0.29 12.75
CA ILE A 268 -2.04 -0.33 12.01
C ILE A 268 -1.86 -1.21 10.76
N ASP A 269 -2.47 -2.39 10.67
CA ASP A 269 -3.03 -3.19 11.76
C ASP A 269 -1.96 -4.14 12.36
N PRO A 270 -2.07 -4.54 13.64
CA PRO A 270 -1.15 -5.49 14.23
C PRO A 270 -1.14 -6.84 13.51
N CYS A 271 0.01 -7.52 13.49
CA CYS A 271 0.15 -8.82 12.83
C CYS A 271 -0.85 -9.87 13.34
N SER A 272 -1.22 -9.82 14.62
CA SER A 272 -2.24 -10.70 15.23
C SER A 272 -3.57 -10.68 14.49
N ASN A 273 -3.99 -9.50 14.02
CA ASN A 273 -5.27 -9.29 13.34
C ASN A 273 -5.16 -9.76 11.88
N ILE A 274 -3.97 -9.59 11.29
CA ILE A 274 -3.68 -9.98 9.90
C ILE A 274 -3.61 -11.52 9.76
N TYR A 275 -3.16 -12.24 10.78
CA TYR A 275 -3.01 -13.70 10.73
C TYR A 275 -4.26 -14.47 10.31
N SER A 276 -5.44 -14.02 10.73
CA SER A 276 -6.71 -14.64 10.34
C SER A 276 -6.99 -14.54 8.84
N ILE A 277 -6.51 -13.47 8.18
CA ILE A 277 -6.76 -13.23 6.75
C ILE A 277 -5.72 -13.89 5.84
N LEU A 278 -4.66 -14.46 6.41
CA LEU A 278 -3.63 -15.20 5.68
C LEU A 278 -4.01 -16.67 5.46
N ASP A 279 -5.05 -17.14 6.12
CA ASP A 279 -5.52 -18.52 6.06
C ASP A 279 -6.96 -18.56 5.53
N ARG A 280 -7.13 -19.04 4.29
CA ARG A 280 -8.45 -19.14 3.65
C ARG A 280 -9.39 -20.04 4.44
N LEU A 281 -8.90 -21.06 5.13
CA LEU A 281 -9.74 -21.91 5.95
C LEU A 281 -10.31 -21.14 7.14
N LYS A 282 -9.48 -20.32 7.81
CA LYS A 282 -9.94 -19.47 8.92
C LYS A 282 -10.93 -18.43 8.44
N ILE A 283 -10.71 -17.82 7.27
CA ILE A 283 -11.67 -16.89 6.67
C ILE A 283 -13.01 -17.62 6.44
N GLN A 284 -13.00 -18.79 5.81
CA GLN A 284 -14.23 -19.55 5.56
C GLN A 284 -14.97 -19.94 6.85
N GLN A 285 -14.23 -20.38 7.87
CA GLN A 285 -14.80 -20.67 9.20
C GLN A 285 -15.38 -19.43 9.87
N LEU A 286 -14.72 -18.28 9.74
CA LEU A 286 -15.22 -17.00 10.25
C LEU A 286 -16.53 -16.63 9.55
N LEU A 287 -16.61 -16.75 8.23
CA LEU A 287 -17.80 -16.39 7.45
C LEU A 287 -19.05 -17.21 7.80
N LEU A 288 -18.93 -18.36 8.48
CA LEU A 288 -20.09 -19.07 9.06
C LEU A 288 -20.85 -18.21 10.08
N GLY A 289 -20.18 -17.28 10.76
CA GLY A 289 -20.79 -16.35 11.72
C GLY A 289 -21.77 -15.36 11.10
N LEU A 290 -21.78 -15.19 9.77
CA LEU A 290 -22.72 -14.34 9.05
C LEU A 290 -24.16 -14.84 9.14
N GLU A 291 -24.36 -16.13 9.45
CA GLU A 291 -25.70 -16.70 9.62
C GLU A 291 -26.54 -15.93 10.66
N ASN A 292 -25.90 -15.31 11.66
CA ASN A 292 -26.55 -14.51 12.69
C ASN A 292 -27.15 -13.19 12.19
N LEU A 293 -26.77 -12.73 10.99
CA LEU A 293 -27.31 -11.52 10.38
C LEU A 293 -28.55 -11.79 9.52
N ASN A 294 -28.85 -13.07 9.25
CA ASN A 294 -29.91 -13.46 8.34
C ASN A 294 -31.27 -13.47 9.03
N SER A 295 -32.30 -13.01 8.29
CA SER A 295 -33.70 -13.08 8.70
C SER A 295 -34.47 -14.09 7.85
N GLU A 296 -35.49 -14.72 8.43
CA GLU A 296 -36.33 -15.68 7.70
C GLU A 296 -37.07 -15.00 6.53
N GLY A 297 -37.17 -15.70 5.40
CA GLY A 297 -37.91 -15.25 4.22
C GLY A 297 -37.23 -14.18 3.35
N GLN A 298 -36.00 -13.78 3.68
CA GLN A 298 -35.20 -12.83 2.88
C GLN A 298 -33.96 -13.51 2.28
N SER A 299 -33.35 -12.87 1.27
CA SER A 299 -32.05 -13.30 0.75
C SER A 299 -30.99 -13.23 1.85
N LYS A 300 -30.13 -14.22 1.93
CA LYS A 300 -29.14 -14.36 3.01
C LYS A 300 -27.79 -13.78 2.62
N ILE A 301 -26.98 -13.44 3.61
CA ILE A 301 -25.53 -13.23 3.48
C ILE A 301 -24.78 -14.40 4.10
N ARG A 302 -23.81 -14.96 3.36
CA ARG A 302 -23.06 -16.15 3.79
C ARG A 302 -21.67 -16.23 3.16
N GLY A 303 -20.83 -17.09 3.72
CA GLY A 303 -19.69 -17.64 3.00
C GLY A 303 -20.11 -18.75 2.02
N PRO A 304 -19.28 -19.06 1.01
CA PRO A 304 -19.47 -20.23 0.15
C PRO A 304 -19.28 -21.52 0.95
N HIS A 305 -19.92 -22.60 0.52
CA HIS A 305 -19.62 -23.92 1.08
C HIS A 305 -18.15 -24.27 0.80
N PHE A 306 -17.50 -25.02 1.69
CA PHE A 306 -16.08 -25.30 1.57
C PHE A 306 -15.66 -26.63 2.20
N LEU A 307 -14.54 -27.16 1.73
CA LEU A 307 -13.90 -28.37 2.22
C LEU A 307 -12.38 -28.20 2.22
N LYS A 308 -11.72 -28.50 3.35
CA LYS A 308 -10.26 -28.59 3.40
C LYS A 308 -9.81 -29.96 2.86
N LEU A 309 -8.83 -29.95 1.97
CA LEU A 309 -8.07 -31.14 1.55
C LEU A 309 -6.60 -30.98 1.91
N SER A 310 -6.01 -32.04 2.49
CA SER A 310 -4.58 -32.07 2.81
C SER A 310 -3.79 -32.85 1.76
N CYS A 311 -4.45 -33.74 1.02
CA CYS A 311 -3.94 -34.28 -0.25
C CYS A 311 -5.07 -34.54 -1.26
N PHE A 312 -4.73 -34.61 -2.55
CA PHE A 312 -5.70 -34.87 -3.62
C PHE A 312 -6.05 -36.35 -3.77
N GLY A 313 -5.22 -37.25 -3.22
CA GLY A 313 -5.41 -38.70 -3.25
C GLY A 313 -6.28 -39.26 -2.12
N GLU A 314 -6.99 -38.42 -1.36
CA GLU A 314 -7.81 -38.87 -0.23
C GLU A 314 -8.97 -39.77 -0.72
N SER A 315 -9.15 -40.93 -0.08
CA SER A 315 -10.25 -41.85 -0.39
C SER A 315 -11.61 -41.21 -0.09
N GLN A 316 -12.64 -41.52 -0.88
CA GLN A 316 -14.01 -41.01 -0.71
C GLN A 316 -14.17 -39.49 -0.89
N LEU A 317 -13.32 -38.86 -1.70
CA LEU A 317 -13.41 -37.43 -2.01
C LEU A 317 -14.82 -37.01 -2.45
N GLU A 318 -15.44 -37.74 -3.36
CA GLU A 318 -16.80 -37.48 -3.83
C GLU A 318 -17.83 -37.41 -2.69
N LYS A 319 -17.80 -38.38 -1.77
CA LYS A 319 -18.69 -38.42 -0.61
C LYS A 319 -18.48 -37.20 0.29
N ARG A 320 -17.23 -36.80 0.51
CA ARG A 320 -16.89 -35.62 1.34
C ARG A 320 -17.30 -34.30 0.68
N LEU A 321 -17.23 -34.20 -0.65
CA LEU A 321 -17.76 -33.05 -1.39
C LEU A 321 -19.27 -32.93 -1.15
N VAL A 322 -20.01 -34.03 -1.29
CA VAL A 322 -21.46 -34.05 -1.03
C VAL A 322 -21.79 -33.70 0.43
N GLU A 323 -21.08 -34.27 1.40
CA GLU A 323 -21.24 -33.95 2.83
C GLU A 323 -20.96 -32.47 3.13
N ALA A 324 -20.01 -31.87 2.41
CA ALA A 324 -19.69 -30.44 2.47
C ALA A 324 -20.64 -29.55 1.64
N LYS A 325 -21.67 -30.13 1.00
CA LYS A 325 -22.62 -29.43 0.11
C LYS A 325 -21.94 -28.77 -1.11
N LEU A 326 -20.86 -29.37 -1.60
CA LEU A 326 -20.14 -28.93 -2.79
C LEU A 326 -20.64 -29.70 -4.02
N SER A 327 -21.10 -28.96 -5.03
CA SER A 327 -21.39 -29.46 -6.38
C SER A 327 -20.33 -28.98 -7.37
N LEU A 328 -20.13 -29.73 -8.46
CA LEU A 328 -19.24 -29.32 -9.55
C LEU A 328 -19.93 -28.27 -10.45
N PRO A 329 -19.19 -27.32 -11.04
CA PRO A 329 -17.77 -27.12 -10.82
C PRO A 329 -17.45 -26.59 -9.41
N THR A 330 -16.22 -26.80 -8.94
CA THR A 330 -15.72 -26.21 -7.68
C THR A 330 -14.47 -25.39 -7.93
N ILE A 331 -14.22 -24.38 -7.11
CA ILE A 331 -12.98 -23.61 -7.16
C ILE A 331 -12.01 -24.09 -6.08
N VAL A 332 -10.80 -24.47 -6.46
CA VAL A 332 -9.75 -24.94 -5.58
C VAL A 332 -8.73 -23.82 -5.37
N LYS A 333 -8.52 -23.47 -4.10
CA LYS A 333 -7.61 -22.40 -3.69
C LYS A 333 -6.58 -22.94 -2.70
N PRO A 334 -5.28 -22.56 -2.78
CA PRO A 334 -4.31 -22.83 -1.72
C PRO A 334 -4.83 -22.35 -0.36
N GLN A 335 -4.53 -23.04 0.73
CA GLN A 335 -4.97 -22.58 2.06
C GLN A 335 -4.32 -21.23 2.42
N VAL A 336 -3.07 -21.00 2.01
CA VAL A 336 -2.40 -19.70 2.15
C VAL A 336 -3.08 -18.67 1.25
N ALA A 337 -3.57 -17.58 1.83
CA ALA A 337 -4.37 -16.59 1.11
C ALA A 337 -3.54 -15.50 0.40
N CYS A 338 -2.38 -15.14 0.94
CA CYS A 338 -1.55 -14.04 0.45
C CYS A 338 -0.10 -14.16 0.93
N GLY A 339 0.81 -13.37 0.33
CA GLY A 339 2.19 -13.19 0.80
C GLY A 339 3.22 -14.15 0.21
N VAL A 340 2.79 -15.16 -0.55
CA VAL A 340 3.69 -16.09 -1.26
C VAL A 340 3.23 -16.22 -2.71
N ALA A 341 4.18 -16.43 -3.64
CA ALA A 341 3.89 -16.48 -5.08
C ALA A 341 2.78 -17.48 -5.43
N ASP A 342 2.78 -18.61 -4.76
CA ASP A 342 1.86 -19.70 -5.03
C ASP A 342 0.46 -19.54 -4.43
N ALA A 343 0.21 -18.51 -3.60
CA ALA A 343 -1.09 -18.28 -2.96
C ALA A 343 -2.22 -18.00 -3.96
N HIS A 344 -1.88 -17.62 -5.19
CA HIS A 344 -2.81 -17.17 -6.22
C HIS A 344 -3.05 -18.20 -7.34
N HIS A 345 -2.35 -19.33 -7.33
CA HIS A 345 -2.57 -20.43 -8.28
C HIS A 345 -3.83 -21.21 -7.90
N MET A 346 -4.90 -21.02 -8.66
CA MET A 346 -6.21 -21.62 -8.42
C MET A 346 -6.63 -22.49 -9.60
N ALA A 347 -7.62 -23.36 -9.37
CA ALA A 347 -8.29 -24.11 -10.44
C ALA A 347 -9.81 -24.07 -10.28
N ILE A 348 -10.52 -24.08 -11.41
CA ILE A 348 -11.91 -24.50 -11.45
C ILE A 348 -11.93 -25.95 -11.94
N VAL A 349 -12.54 -26.83 -11.16
CA VAL A 349 -12.56 -28.28 -11.40
C VAL A 349 -13.96 -28.71 -11.81
N PHE A 350 -14.05 -29.41 -12.94
CA PHE A 350 -15.32 -29.84 -13.54
C PHE A 350 -15.66 -31.31 -13.24
N LYS A 351 -14.66 -32.14 -12.89
CA LYS A 351 -14.84 -33.57 -12.57
C LYS A 351 -14.05 -33.97 -11.33
N VAL A 352 -14.57 -34.93 -10.55
CA VAL A 352 -13.91 -35.41 -9.33
C VAL A 352 -12.55 -36.08 -9.64
N ASP A 353 -12.44 -36.77 -10.77
CA ASP A 353 -11.20 -37.48 -11.13
C ASP A 353 -10.02 -36.54 -11.38
N ASP A 354 -10.30 -35.30 -11.83
CA ASP A 354 -9.26 -34.34 -12.18
C ASP A 354 -8.52 -33.76 -10.97
N PHE A 355 -9.03 -33.94 -9.75
CA PHE A 355 -8.36 -33.46 -8.52
C PHE A 355 -6.95 -34.04 -8.37
N LYS A 356 -6.75 -35.30 -8.79
CA LYS A 356 -5.46 -36.02 -8.63
C LYS A 356 -4.33 -35.41 -9.46
N ASP A 357 -4.68 -34.74 -10.55
CA ASP A 357 -3.73 -34.15 -11.50
C ASP A 357 -3.56 -32.63 -11.29
N LEU A 358 -4.17 -32.06 -10.24
CA LEU A 358 -4.03 -30.63 -9.94
C LEU A 358 -2.65 -30.29 -9.40
N ASN A 359 -1.96 -29.41 -10.12
CA ASN A 359 -0.72 -28.81 -9.65
C ASN A 359 -1.00 -27.53 -8.83
N ILE A 360 -1.66 -27.69 -7.67
CA ILE A 360 -1.92 -26.60 -6.71
C ILE A 360 -1.24 -26.94 -5.37
N PRO A 361 -0.55 -25.98 -4.73
CA PRO A 361 0.07 -26.20 -3.43
C PRO A 361 -0.94 -26.63 -2.37
N LEU A 362 -0.64 -27.76 -1.72
CA LEU A 362 -1.39 -28.29 -0.58
C LEU A 362 -0.92 -27.64 0.73
N PRO A 363 -1.79 -27.57 1.76
CA PRO A 363 -3.21 -27.91 1.73
C PRO A 363 -4.05 -26.90 0.94
N VAL A 364 -5.23 -27.33 0.48
CA VAL A 364 -6.18 -26.49 -0.28
C VAL A 364 -7.52 -26.36 0.43
N VAL A 365 -8.24 -25.30 0.08
CA VAL A 365 -9.66 -25.10 0.34
C VAL A 365 -10.40 -25.26 -0.98
N VAL A 366 -11.18 -26.34 -1.09
CA VAL A 366 -12.17 -26.51 -2.15
C VAL A 366 -13.39 -25.70 -1.77
N GLN A 367 -13.85 -24.84 -2.65
CA GLN A 367 -14.92 -23.87 -2.39
C GLN A 367 -16.01 -24.01 -3.46
N GLU A 368 -17.25 -23.75 -3.05
CA GLU A 368 -18.41 -23.66 -3.94
C GLU A 368 -18.13 -22.68 -5.08
N TYR A 369 -18.33 -23.13 -6.31
CA TYR A 369 -18.45 -22.22 -7.44
C TYR A 369 -19.89 -21.72 -7.50
N VAL A 370 -20.09 -20.46 -7.14
CA VAL A 370 -21.43 -19.85 -7.11
C VAL A 370 -21.74 -19.31 -8.49
N ASP A 371 -22.87 -19.69 -9.10
CA ASP A 371 -23.37 -19.02 -10.31
C ASP A 371 -23.92 -17.64 -9.97
N HIS A 372 -23.50 -16.62 -10.73
CA HIS A 372 -23.68 -15.22 -10.35
C HIS A 372 -23.77 -14.25 -11.53
N SER A 373 -24.23 -14.73 -12.68
CA SER A 373 -24.46 -13.92 -13.88
C SER A 373 -23.27 -12.99 -14.23
N SER A 374 -22.04 -13.50 -14.12
CA SER A 374 -20.80 -12.79 -14.43
C SER A 374 -20.60 -11.44 -13.70
N THR A 375 -21.24 -11.22 -12.54
CA THR A 375 -21.21 -9.93 -11.82
C THR A 375 -20.61 -10.06 -10.42
N LEU A 376 -19.52 -9.31 -10.17
CA LEU A 376 -18.85 -9.22 -8.88
C LEU A 376 -19.05 -7.84 -8.26
N TYR A 377 -19.41 -7.79 -6.98
CA TYR A 377 -19.47 -6.57 -6.20
C TYR A 377 -18.28 -6.54 -5.25
N LYS A 378 -17.35 -5.62 -5.49
CA LYS A 378 -16.15 -5.46 -4.69
C LYS A 378 -16.37 -4.37 -3.64
N PHE A 379 -16.42 -4.75 -2.37
CA PHE A 379 -16.61 -3.85 -1.25
C PHE A 379 -15.28 -3.44 -0.62
N TYR A 380 -15.23 -2.22 -0.12
CA TYR A 380 -14.09 -1.63 0.57
C TYR A 380 -14.57 -1.00 1.87
N VAL A 381 -14.10 -1.53 2.99
CA VAL A 381 -14.30 -0.96 4.32
C VAL A 381 -13.05 -0.15 4.66
N VAL A 382 -13.22 1.16 4.83
CA VAL A 382 -12.15 2.10 5.19
C VAL A 382 -12.58 2.81 6.46
N GLY A 383 -12.10 2.32 7.61
CA GLY A 383 -12.58 2.75 8.91
C GLY A 383 -14.07 2.45 9.06
N LYS A 384 -14.90 3.47 9.21
CA LYS A 384 -16.37 3.35 9.34
C LYS A 384 -17.12 3.45 8.01
N LYS A 385 -16.43 3.75 6.91
CA LYS A 385 -17.06 3.96 5.60
C LYS A 385 -16.98 2.69 4.77
N VAL A 386 -18.06 2.41 4.04
CA VAL A 386 -18.17 1.28 3.13
C VAL A 386 -18.39 1.82 1.72
N PHE A 387 -17.52 1.42 0.80
CA PHE A 387 -17.63 1.71 -0.63
C PHE A 387 -17.79 0.41 -1.40
N TYR A 388 -18.28 0.48 -2.63
CA TYR A 388 -18.26 -0.68 -3.51
C TYR A 388 -18.10 -0.29 -4.97
N ALA A 389 -17.62 -1.25 -5.77
CA ALA A 389 -17.55 -1.15 -7.22
C ALA A 389 -18.11 -2.44 -7.83
N ILE A 390 -18.72 -2.32 -9.02
CA ILE A 390 -19.22 -3.47 -9.77
C ILE A 390 -18.18 -3.84 -10.82
N LYS A 391 -17.83 -5.11 -10.90
CA LYS A 391 -16.87 -5.64 -11.88
C LYS A 391 -17.47 -6.83 -12.61
N LYS A 392 -17.01 -7.04 -13.84
CA LYS A 392 -17.25 -8.31 -14.53
C LYS A 392 -16.48 -9.43 -13.81
N SER A 393 -17.10 -10.59 -13.76
CA SER A 393 -16.60 -11.80 -13.14
C SER A 393 -16.57 -12.95 -14.14
N THR A 394 -16.23 -14.14 -13.66
CA THR A 394 -16.33 -15.39 -14.43
C THR A 394 -17.78 -15.73 -14.77
N PRO A 395 -18.04 -16.35 -15.94
CA PRO A 395 -19.38 -16.80 -16.30
C PRO A 395 -19.83 -18.01 -15.49
N ASN A 396 -21.13 -18.29 -15.47
CA ASN A 396 -21.71 -19.42 -14.74
C ASN A 396 -21.09 -20.77 -15.14
N GLY A 397 -21.15 -21.74 -14.23
CA GLY A 397 -20.53 -23.05 -14.32
C GLY A 397 -20.93 -23.82 -15.58
N ASP A 398 -22.20 -23.78 -15.96
CA ASP A 398 -22.69 -24.41 -17.20
C ASP A 398 -22.02 -23.83 -18.45
N THR A 399 -21.80 -22.51 -18.48
CA THR A 399 -21.11 -21.84 -19.58
C THR A 399 -19.63 -22.20 -19.58
N LEU A 400 -18.99 -22.25 -18.40
CA LEU A 400 -17.60 -22.70 -18.28
C LEU A 400 -17.41 -24.15 -18.72
N MET A 401 -18.32 -25.04 -18.35
CA MET A 401 -18.30 -26.44 -18.76
C MET A 401 -18.39 -26.55 -20.28
N LYS A 402 -19.36 -25.87 -20.92
CA LYS A 402 -19.48 -25.83 -22.40
C LYS A 402 -18.23 -25.27 -23.08
N LEU A 403 -17.62 -24.21 -22.54
CA LEU A 403 -16.37 -23.66 -23.06
C LEU A 403 -15.21 -24.65 -22.92
N SER A 404 -15.24 -25.51 -21.90
CA SER A 404 -14.23 -26.54 -21.67
C SER A 404 -14.47 -27.87 -22.40
N GLU A 405 -15.67 -28.12 -22.93
CA GLU A 405 -15.99 -29.32 -23.72
C GLU A 405 -15.11 -29.44 -24.97
N GLY A 406 -14.69 -28.32 -25.57
CA GLY A 406 -13.70 -28.30 -26.65
C GLY A 406 -12.27 -28.70 -26.23
N ASN A 407 -12.00 -28.77 -24.91
CA ASN A 407 -10.71 -29.09 -24.28
C ASN A 407 -10.81 -30.29 -23.31
N GLU A 408 -11.72 -31.24 -23.55
CA GLU A 408 -11.94 -32.46 -22.74
C GLU A 408 -12.46 -32.24 -21.29
N LEU A 409 -13.03 -31.07 -20.97
CA LEU A 409 -13.45 -30.68 -19.61
C LEU A 409 -12.29 -30.65 -18.60
N LYS A 410 -11.06 -30.35 -19.05
CA LYS A 410 -9.90 -30.21 -18.16
C LYS A 410 -10.07 -29.06 -17.16
N PRO A 411 -9.47 -29.16 -15.95
CA PRO A 411 -9.50 -28.07 -14.99
C PRO A 411 -8.97 -26.77 -15.56
N LEU A 412 -9.62 -25.67 -15.20
CA LEU A 412 -9.24 -24.33 -15.62
C LEU A 412 -8.27 -23.75 -14.59
N LEU A 413 -6.97 -23.88 -14.86
CA LEU A 413 -5.90 -23.31 -14.03
C LEU A 413 -5.71 -21.83 -14.34
N PHE A 414 -5.64 -21.00 -13.31
CA PHE A 414 -5.39 -19.57 -13.47
C PHE A 414 -4.71 -18.97 -12.24
N ASP A 415 -4.05 -17.84 -12.45
CA ASP A 415 -3.55 -16.97 -11.40
C ASP A 415 -4.60 -15.89 -11.13
N SER A 416 -5.12 -15.82 -9.91
CA SER A 416 -6.13 -14.80 -9.52
C SER A 416 -5.64 -13.35 -9.61
N LEU A 417 -4.32 -13.12 -9.64
CA LEU A 417 -3.74 -11.79 -9.91
C LEU A 417 -3.72 -11.45 -11.41
N GLN A 418 -3.88 -12.47 -12.26
CA GLN A 418 -4.02 -12.33 -13.70
C GLN A 418 -5.50 -12.35 -14.08
N SER A 419 -5.83 -11.82 -15.25
CA SER A 419 -7.22 -11.74 -15.70
C SER A 419 -7.86 -13.13 -15.79
N LEU A 420 -8.97 -13.30 -15.07
CA LEU A 420 -9.89 -14.44 -15.21
C LEU A 420 -10.38 -14.57 -16.66
N PRO A 421 -10.86 -15.75 -17.09
CA PRO A 421 -11.65 -15.88 -18.31
C PRO A 421 -12.91 -15.00 -18.18
N MET A 422 -12.85 -13.78 -18.73
CA MET A 422 -13.97 -12.85 -18.72
C MET A 422 -14.89 -13.12 -19.90
N ASP A 423 -16.18 -12.89 -19.67
CA ASP A 423 -17.19 -12.97 -20.72
C ASP A 423 -16.92 -11.91 -21.80
N LYS A 424 -16.72 -12.36 -23.05
CA LYS A 424 -16.33 -11.52 -24.18
C LYS A 424 -17.55 -10.86 -24.81
N GLU A 425 -18.29 -10.04 -24.07
CA GLU A 425 -19.29 -9.14 -24.67
C GLU A 425 -19.63 -7.92 -23.78
N ASN A 426 -19.66 -6.74 -24.37
CA ASN A 426 -20.06 -5.41 -23.86
C ASN A 426 -19.21 -4.75 -22.76
N THR A 427 -18.13 -4.09 -23.16
CA THR A 427 -17.44 -3.08 -22.35
C THR A 427 -18.25 -1.77 -22.36
N GLN A 428 -19.09 -1.55 -21.35
CA GLN A 428 -19.61 -0.22 -21.05
C GLN A 428 -19.02 0.24 -19.72
N SER A 429 -17.92 0.99 -19.82
CA SER A 429 -17.54 1.96 -18.79
C SER A 429 -18.57 3.09 -18.86
N GLY A 430 -19.39 3.27 -17.84
CA GLY A 430 -20.45 4.25 -17.88
C GLY A 430 -20.87 4.68 -16.48
N ASP A 431 -20.88 5.99 -16.30
CA ASP A 431 -21.31 6.75 -15.14
C ASP A 431 -22.60 6.26 -14.48
N ILE A 432 -22.71 6.64 -13.20
CA ILE A 432 -23.90 6.64 -12.37
C ILE A 432 -25.08 7.28 -13.13
N LYS A 433 -25.92 6.47 -13.77
CA LYS A 433 -27.39 6.57 -13.85
C LYS A 433 -27.95 5.59 -14.90
N SER A 434 -28.68 4.60 -14.41
CA SER A 434 -29.78 3.87 -15.07
C SER A 434 -29.75 3.73 -16.61
N LYS A 435 -29.57 2.50 -17.08
CA LYS A 435 -30.57 1.83 -17.96
C LYS A 435 -30.30 0.33 -18.07
N SER A 436 -31.40 -0.39 -18.02
CA SER A 436 -31.59 -1.84 -17.87
C SER A 436 -31.26 -2.66 -19.11
N CYS A 437 -30.67 -3.84 -18.93
CA CYS A 437 -31.04 -5.04 -19.69
C CYS A 437 -30.59 -6.31 -18.94
N GLY A 438 -31.53 -7.22 -18.66
CA GLY A 438 -31.31 -8.58 -18.14
C GLY A 438 -31.25 -8.71 -16.61
N THR A 439 -32.39 -9.01 -15.96
CA THR A 439 -32.52 -9.55 -14.59
C THR A 439 -31.45 -9.13 -13.57
N ASN A 440 -31.23 -7.83 -13.37
CA ASN A 440 -30.27 -7.36 -12.35
C ASN A 440 -30.86 -7.60 -10.95
N LYS A 441 -30.53 -8.74 -10.34
CA LYS A 441 -30.72 -8.94 -8.90
C LYS A 441 -30.00 -7.80 -8.18
N VAL A 442 -30.77 -6.98 -7.48
CA VAL A 442 -30.25 -5.80 -6.79
C VAL A 442 -29.55 -6.25 -5.52
N ILE A 443 -28.32 -5.79 -5.32
CA ILE A 443 -27.58 -6.05 -4.09
C ILE A 443 -28.31 -5.44 -2.88
N ASN A 444 -28.51 -6.23 -1.83
CA ASN A 444 -29.07 -5.71 -0.57
C ASN A 444 -27.96 -4.97 0.19
N LEU A 445 -27.82 -3.67 -0.09
CA LEU A 445 -26.76 -2.85 0.48
C LEU A 445 -26.81 -2.78 2.01
N GLN A 446 -27.99 -2.82 2.62
CA GLN A 446 -28.10 -2.79 4.08
C GLN A 446 -27.49 -4.06 4.68
N LEU A 447 -27.92 -5.22 4.20
CA LEU A 447 -27.42 -6.52 4.65
C LEU A 447 -25.89 -6.65 4.48
N VAL A 448 -25.37 -6.19 3.33
CA VAL A 448 -23.93 -6.23 3.06
C VAL A 448 -23.17 -5.20 3.91
N THR A 449 -23.76 -4.04 4.21
CA THR A 449 -23.16 -3.05 5.12
C THR A 449 -23.10 -3.58 6.55
N ASP A 450 -24.14 -4.30 7.01
CA ASP A 450 -24.15 -4.95 8.31
C ASP A 450 -23.08 -6.04 8.40
N ALA A 451 -22.91 -6.84 7.34
CA ALA A 451 -21.81 -7.80 7.24
C ALA A 451 -20.43 -7.13 7.17
N ALA A 452 -20.29 -5.99 6.49
CA ALA A 452 -19.06 -5.21 6.46
C ALA A 452 -18.66 -4.73 7.86
N ASN A 453 -19.63 -4.20 8.63
CA ASN A 453 -19.43 -3.77 10.00
C ASN A 453 -19.08 -4.95 10.92
N TRP A 454 -19.76 -6.08 10.76
CA TRP A 454 -19.47 -7.31 11.49
C TRP A 454 -18.06 -7.82 11.19
N LEU A 455 -17.67 -7.96 9.91
CA LEU A 455 -16.33 -8.37 9.48
C LEU A 455 -15.25 -7.46 10.06
N ARG A 456 -15.46 -6.14 9.99
CA ARG A 456 -14.54 -5.14 10.55
C ARG A 456 -14.33 -5.35 12.05
N SER A 457 -15.41 -5.55 12.81
CA SER A 457 -15.35 -5.78 14.25
C SER A 457 -14.76 -7.14 14.62
N THR A 458 -15.06 -8.20 13.86
CA THR A 458 -14.57 -9.56 14.14
C THR A 458 -13.11 -9.74 13.77
N LEU A 459 -12.64 -9.15 12.67
CA LEU A 459 -11.24 -9.21 12.24
C LEU A 459 -10.37 -8.14 12.91
N ASP A 460 -10.99 -7.11 13.50
CA ASP A 460 -10.34 -5.89 14.01
C ASP A 460 -9.33 -5.29 13.02
N LEU A 461 -9.74 -5.20 11.75
CA LEU A 461 -8.95 -4.55 10.70
C LEU A 461 -9.50 -3.15 10.44
N THR A 462 -8.59 -2.19 10.28
CA THR A 462 -8.91 -0.80 9.98
C THR A 462 -9.36 -0.65 8.52
N ILE A 463 -8.72 -1.39 7.61
CA ILE A 463 -9.03 -1.37 6.18
C ILE A 463 -9.06 -2.80 5.64
N LEU A 464 -10.22 -3.20 5.12
CA LEU A 464 -10.41 -4.49 4.46
C LEU A 464 -11.24 -4.32 3.19
N GLY A 465 -11.08 -5.24 2.24
CA GLY A 465 -11.99 -5.38 1.12
C GLY A 465 -12.57 -6.78 1.10
N PHE A 466 -13.73 -6.95 0.50
CA PHE A 466 -14.32 -8.27 0.32
C PHE A 466 -15.16 -8.29 -0.95
N ASP A 467 -15.19 -9.45 -1.58
CA ASP A 467 -15.83 -9.63 -2.87
C ASP A 467 -17.12 -10.42 -2.66
N VAL A 468 -18.22 -9.88 -3.17
CA VAL A 468 -19.58 -10.43 -3.04
C VAL A 468 -20.13 -10.78 -4.41
N VAL A 469 -20.69 -11.97 -4.53
CA VAL A 469 -21.49 -12.38 -5.69
C VAL A 469 -22.93 -12.61 -5.25
N ILE A 470 -23.89 -12.45 -6.16
CA ILE A 470 -25.30 -12.74 -5.89
C ILE A 470 -25.64 -14.06 -6.56
N GLN A 471 -25.98 -15.07 -5.74
CA GLN A 471 -26.25 -16.41 -6.23
C GLN A 471 -27.50 -16.44 -7.14
N ASP A 472 -27.37 -17.05 -8.31
CA ASP A 472 -28.47 -17.32 -9.23
C ASP A 472 -29.48 -18.31 -8.61
N GLY A 473 -30.77 -18.16 -8.92
CA GLY A 473 -31.84 -18.85 -8.19
C GLY A 473 -32.16 -18.22 -6.83
N THR A 474 -31.32 -18.44 -5.79
CA THR A 474 -31.64 -18.03 -4.39
C THR A 474 -31.62 -16.52 -4.16
N GLY A 475 -30.70 -15.80 -4.83
CA GLY A 475 -30.47 -14.37 -4.58
C GLY A 475 -29.60 -14.09 -3.36
N ASP A 476 -29.00 -15.11 -2.74
CA ASP A 476 -28.11 -14.95 -1.59
C ASP A 476 -26.83 -14.18 -1.96
N HIS A 477 -26.37 -13.32 -1.05
CA HIS A 477 -25.13 -12.57 -1.12
C HIS A 477 -23.99 -13.43 -0.56
N VAL A 478 -23.12 -13.93 -1.43
CA VAL A 478 -22.03 -14.83 -1.04
C VAL A 478 -20.70 -14.08 -1.04
N ILE A 479 -20.04 -14.02 0.12
CA ILE A 479 -18.71 -13.40 0.27
C ILE A 479 -17.64 -14.41 -0.15
N VAL A 480 -17.08 -14.25 -1.34
CA VAL A 480 -16.18 -15.24 -1.97
C VAL A 480 -14.69 -15.00 -1.69
N ASP A 481 -14.34 -13.78 -1.29
CA ASP A 481 -12.97 -13.39 -0.95
C ASP A 481 -12.93 -12.24 0.07
N VAL A 482 -11.88 -12.19 0.91
CA VAL A 482 -11.64 -11.12 1.91
C VAL A 482 -10.16 -10.76 1.90
N ASN A 483 -9.86 -9.47 1.75
CA ASN A 483 -8.53 -8.93 1.51
C ASN A 483 -8.16 -7.87 2.55
N TYR A 484 -6.95 -7.97 3.12
CA TYR A 484 -6.40 -6.91 3.98
C TYR A 484 -5.85 -5.76 3.16
N LEU A 485 -6.10 -4.51 3.55
CA LEU A 485 -5.55 -3.28 2.94
C LEU A 485 -5.48 -3.35 1.40
N PRO A 486 -6.63 -3.50 0.71
CA PRO A 486 -6.68 -3.46 -0.75
C PRO A 486 -6.32 -2.07 -1.26
N SER A 487 -6.12 -1.93 -2.58
CA SER A 487 -5.77 -0.64 -3.19
C SER A 487 -6.96 0.30 -3.42
N PHE A 488 -8.21 -0.20 -3.34
CA PHE A 488 -9.47 0.53 -3.53
C PHE A 488 -9.43 1.58 -4.67
N LYS A 489 -8.81 1.20 -5.80
CA LYS A 489 -8.56 2.08 -6.96
C LYS A 489 -9.84 2.50 -7.67
N GLU A 490 -10.91 1.73 -7.49
CA GLU A 490 -12.23 1.99 -8.07
C GLU A 490 -13.02 3.07 -7.30
N VAL A 491 -12.54 3.52 -6.14
CA VAL A 491 -13.17 4.61 -5.36
C VAL A 491 -12.47 5.93 -5.71
N PRO A 492 -13.21 7.02 -6.06
CA PRO A 492 -12.62 8.33 -6.35
C PRO A 492 -11.72 8.87 -5.22
N ASP A 493 -10.61 9.51 -5.58
CA ASP A 493 -9.58 9.94 -4.63
C ASP A 493 -10.06 11.02 -3.66
N ASP A 494 -10.93 11.91 -4.11
CA ASP A 494 -11.57 12.97 -3.31
C ASP A 494 -12.46 12.42 -2.19
N ILE A 495 -12.90 11.16 -2.31
CA ILE A 495 -13.69 10.44 -1.29
C ILE A 495 -12.80 9.47 -0.50
N ALA A 496 -11.97 8.70 -1.21
CA ALA A 496 -11.17 7.62 -0.63
C ALA A 496 -10.06 8.15 0.29
N MET A 497 -9.35 9.22 -0.10
CA MET A 497 -8.22 9.72 0.69
C MET A 497 -8.66 10.34 2.03
N PRO A 498 -9.71 11.18 2.08
CA PRO A 498 -10.30 11.61 3.35
C PRO A 498 -10.72 10.47 4.26
N ALA A 499 -11.40 9.45 3.71
CA ALA A 499 -11.83 8.27 4.46
C ALA A 499 -10.64 7.48 5.02
N PHE A 500 -9.60 7.30 4.18
CA PHE A 500 -8.36 6.64 4.56
C PHE A 500 -7.68 7.36 5.72
N TRP A 501 -7.49 8.67 5.64
CA TRP A 501 -6.87 9.43 6.73
C TRP A 501 -7.70 9.40 8.00
N GLU A 502 -9.03 9.50 7.89
CA GLU A 502 -9.95 9.41 9.04
C GLU A 502 -9.82 8.05 9.74
N ALA A 503 -9.77 6.96 8.97
CA ALA A 503 -9.61 5.61 9.51
C ALA A 503 -8.29 5.43 10.28
N ILE A 504 -7.17 5.93 9.72
CA ILE A 504 -5.86 5.89 10.38
C ILE A 504 -5.88 6.73 11.66
N ARG A 505 -6.42 7.95 11.59
CA ARG A 505 -6.51 8.86 12.74
C ARG A 505 -7.32 8.24 13.88
N ASP A 506 -8.50 7.70 13.57
CA ASP A 506 -9.37 7.04 14.55
C ASP A 506 -8.65 5.88 15.26
N LYS A 507 -7.89 5.06 14.52
CA LYS A 507 -7.16 3.92 15.10
C LYS A 507 -6.01 4.39 16.00
N LEU A 508 -5.29 5.46 15.63
CA LEU A 508 -4.24 6.06 16.47
C LEU A 508 -4.81 6.68 17.76
N ASP A 509 -5.94 7.39 17.66
CA ASP A 509 -6.56 8.01 18.83
C ASP A 509 -7.14 6.96 19.79
N GLN A 510 -7.66 5.83 19.27
CA GLN A 510 -8.05 4.67 20.07
C GLN A 510 -6.85 4.05 20.80
N ALA A 511 -5.73 3.84 20.11
CA ALA A 511 -4.51 3.28 20.71
C ALA A 511 -3.97 4.16 21.85
N LYS A 512 -4.01 5.49 21.69
CA LYS A 512 -3.64 6.45 22.75
C LYS A 512 -4.54 6.34 23.98
N THR A 513 -5.85 6.21 23.77
CA THR A 513 -6.83 6.09 24.86
C THR A 513 -6.66 4.80 25.66
N MET A 514 -6.20 3.70 25.02
CA MET A 514 -5.91 2.44 25.71
C MET A 514 -4.59 2.46 26.50
N ALA A 515 -3.68 3.40 26.18
CA ALA A 515 -2.38 3.53 26.83
C ALA A 515 -2.38 4.47 28.05
N THR A 516 -3.42 5.30 28.20
CA THR A 516 -3.69 6.16 29.35
C THR A 516 -4.61 5.48 30.34
#